data_AF-A0A2W0AST2-F1
#
_entry.id   AF-A0A2W0AST2-F1
#
_cell.length_a   1.000
_cell.length_b   1.000
_cell.length_c   1.000
_cell.angle_alpha   90.00
_cell.angle_beta   90.00
_cell.angle_gamma   90.00
#
_symmetry.space_group_name_H-M   'P 1'
#
loop_
_entity.id
_entity.type
_entity.pdbx_description
1 polymer ?
#
loop_
_entity_poly.entity_id
_entity_poly.type
_entity_poly.pdbx_seq_one_letter_code
_entity_poly.pdbx_strand_id
1 'polypeptide(L)'
;MRNLVRILFATAALGAVTFASQAQKITGDYLESRSADVYVAQCFANGEVGLVGDQALLAWHVRDGSWNGQKLDGLTVIAAVKANATLGDPYADPYPAKSVMLVDEQATPAQREALVAFAQHMGGKLTSTVLRVIPTTIEMNVLRDHAHHGEATLRAGTLAEIQTRALNEGDHTC
;
A
#
# COMPACT_ATOMS: atom_id res chain seq x y z
N MET A 1 -18.91 34.85 49.51
CA MET A 1 -17.49 34.45 49.30
C MET A 1 -17.28 32.94 49.15
N ARG A 2 -18.05 32.07 49.82
CA ARG A 2 -17.90 30.59 49.75
C ARG A 2 -18.40 29.92 48.44
N ASN A 3 -19.26 30.61 47.68
CA ASN A 3 -19.81 30.10 46.40
C ASN A 3 -19.02 30.57 45.17
N LEU A 4 -18.21 31.63 45.29
CA LEU A 4 -17.33 32.10 44.21
C LEU A 4 -16.10 31.20 44.03
N VAL A 5 -15.61 30.61 45.13
CA VAL A 5 -14.49 29.66 45.11
C VAL A 5 -14.88 28.34 44.41
N ARG A 6 -16.13 27.88 44.55
CA ARG A 6 -16.60 26.65 43.88
C ARG A 6 -16.73 26.80 42.36
N ILE A 7 -17.02 28.00 41.86
CA ILE A 7 -17.14 28.28 40.43
C ILE A 7 -15.74 28.41 39.78
N LEU A 8 -14.75 28.92 40.52
CA LEU A 8 -13.36 28.99 40.05
C LEU A 8 -12.68 27.60 39.94
N PHE A 9 -13.09 26.62 40.76
CA PHE A 9 -12.56 25.25 40.67
C PHE A 9 -13.25 24.39 39.60
N ALA A 10 -14.44 24.75 39.13
CA ALA A 10 -15.15 24.03 38.07
C ALA A 10 -14.70 24.44 36.66
N THR A 11 -14.00 25.57 36.51
CA THR A 11 -13.54 26.10 35.21
C THR A 11 -12.09 25.76 34.87
N ALA A 12 -11.31 25.21 35.81
CA ALA A 12 -9.90 24.87 35.60
C ALA A 12 -9.65 23.45 35.05
N ALA A 13 -10.69 22.63 34.86
CA ALA A 13 -10.55 21.25 34.37
C ALA A 13 -10.82 21.08 32.85
N LEU A 14 -11.13 22.15 32.13
CA LEU A 14 -11.18 22.16 30.66
C LEU A 14 -9.81 22.56 30.07
N GLY A 15 -8.74 21.97 30.61
CA GLY A 15 -7.41 22.04 30.01
C GLY A 15 -7.43 21.20 28.74
N ALA A 16 -7.64 21.87 27.61
CA ALA A 16 -7.66 21.30 26.28
C ALA A 16 -6.50 20.32 26.06
N VAL A 17 -6.82 19.03 25.96
CA VAL A 17 -5.94 18.06 25.33
C VAL A 17 -6.08 18.27 23.83
N THR A 18 -5.44 19.31 23.32
CA THR A 18 -5.18 19.44 21.89
C THR A 18 -4.14 18.37 21.56
N PHE A 19 -4.60 17.18 21.18
CA PHE A 19 -3.76 16.27 20.43
C PHE A 19 -3.41 17.00 19.14
N ALA A 20 -2.20 17.56 19.10
CA ALA A 20 -1.62 18.02 17.85
C ALA A 20 -1.63 16.80 16.92
N SER A 21 -2.52 16.84 15.93
CA SER A 21 -2.46 15.96 14.77
C SER A 21 -1.13 16.27 14.08
N GLN A 22 -0.07 15.60 14.51
CA GLN A 22 1.15 15.58 13.73
C GLN A 22 0.79 14.88 12.44
N ALA A 23 0.97 15.56 11.32
CA ALA A 23 0.84 14.94 10.01
C ALA A 23 1.70 13.67 10.03
N GLN A 24 1.04 12.50 9.93
CA GLN A 24 1.74 11.22 9.91
C GLN A 24 2.59 11.17 8.65
N LYS A 25 3.87 11.47 8.81
CA LYS A 25 4.85 11.32 7.75
C LYS A 25 5.27 9.87 7.74
N ILE A 26 4.94 9.18 6.66
CA ILE A 26 5.38 7.81 6.39
C ILE A 26 6.21 7.85 5.10
N THR A 27 7.36 7.20 5.14
CA THR A 27 8.27 7.12 4.00
C THR A 27 8.65 5.68 3.75
N GLY A 28 8.89 5.34 2.49
CA GLY A 28 9.06 3.95 2.12
C GLY A 28 9.34 3.74 0.65
N ASP A 29 9.03 2.52 0.22
CA ASP A 29 9.13 2.00 -1.12
C ASP A 29 7.74 1.53 -1.57
N TYR A 30 7.47 1.72 -2.85
CA TYR A 30 6.27 1.20 -3.50
C TYR A 30 6.70 0.37 -4.70
N LEU A 31 6.13 -0.82 -4.81
CA LEU A 31 6.33 -1.70 -5.96
C LEU A 31 4.97 -2.21 -6.40
N GLU A 32 4.72 -2.15 -7.70
CA GLU A 32 3.49 -2.59 -8.30
C GLU A 32 3.77 -3.45 -9.51
N SER A 33 3.02 -4.55 -9.63
CA SER A 33 2.91 -5.29 -10.88
C SER A 33 1.45 -5.39 -11.28
N ARG A 34 1.21 -5.38 -12.59
CA ARG A 34 -0.10 -5.61 -13.19
C ARG A 34 -0.01 -6.78 -14.16
N SER A 35 -1.15 -7.42 -14.36
CA SER A 35 -1.33 -8.51 -15.35
C SER A 35 -1.47 -8.02 -16.80
N ALA A 36 -1.48 -6.71 -17.01
CA ALA A 36 -1.37 -6.05 -18.31
C ALA A 36 -0.11 -5.20 -18.30
N ASP A 37 0.47 -4.97 -19.49
CA ASP A 37 1.60 -4.08 -19.63
C ASP A 37 1.18 -2.65 -19.29
N VAL A 38 2.02 -1.97 -18.50
CA VAL A 38 1.77 -0.57 -18.09
C VAL A 38 2.33 0.41 -19.14
N TYR A 39 3.29 -0.04 -19.94
CA TYR A 39 4.02 0.76 -20.93
C TYR A 39 3.56 0.39 -22.35
N VAL A 40 2.28 0.65 -22.66
CA VAL A 40 1.67 0.14 -23.89
C VAL A 40 1.75 1.13 -25.06
N ALA A 41 2.41 0.71 -26.13
CA ALA A 41 2.08 1.19 -27.47
C ALA A 41 0.67 0.70 -27.85
N GLN A 42 0.04 1.31 -28.87
CA GLN A 42 -1.35 1.03 -29.23
C GLN A 42 -1.62 -0.46 -29.52
N CYS A 43 -0.62 -1.20 -30.00
CA CYS A 43 -0.73 -2.64 -30.26
C CYS A 43 -0.99 -3.46 -28.99
N PHE A 44 -0.27 -3.18 -27.90
CA PHE A 44 -0.45 -3.90 -26.62
C PHE A 44 -1.79 -3.54 -25.99
N ALA A 45 -2.14 -2.24 -25.96
CA ALA A 45 -3.43 -1.81 -25.42
C ALA A 45 -4.60 -2.51 -26.13
N ASN A 46 -4.59 -2.56 -27.47
CA ASN A 46 -5.64 -3.26 -28.24
C ASN A 46 -5.62 -4.78 -28.06
N GLY A 47 -4.47 -5.36 -27.72
CA GLY A 47 -4.30 -6.80 -27.47
C GLY A 47 -4.68 -7.23 -26.05
N GLU A 48 -4.82 -6.30 -25.11
CA GLU A 48 -4.96 -6.62 -23.69
C GLU A 48 -6.22 -6.04 -23.04
N VAL A 49 -6.68 -4.85 -23.46
CA VAL A 49 -7.85 -4.20 -22.87
C VAL A 49 -9.09 -5.09 -23.01
N GLY A 50 -9.75 -5.35 -21.89
CA GLY A 50 -10.91 -6.24 -21.81
C GLY A 50 -10.56 -7.73 -21.79
N LEU A 51 -9.29 -8.11 -21.87
CA LEU A 51 -8.81 -9.50 -21.83
C LEU A 51 -7.97 -9.81 -20.58
N VAL A 52 -7.07 -8.89 -20.21
CA VAL A 52 -6.18 -9.00 -19.04
C VAL A 52 -6.10 -7.67 -18.28
N GLY A 53 -5.22 -7.56 -17.28
CA GLY A 53 -5.00 -6.32 -16.53
C GLY A 53 -5.97 -6.09 -15.37
N ASP A 54 -6.80 -7.08 -15.03
CA ASP A 54 -7.71 -7.03 -13.88
C ASP A 54 -7.09 -7.60 -12.59
N GLN A 55 -5.81 -7.97 -12.61
CA GLN A 55 -5.03 -8.40 -11.45
C GLN A 55 -3.81 -7.51 -11.23
N ALA A 56 -3.51 -7.21 -9.96
CA ALA A 56 -2.32 -6.46 -9.56
C ALA A 56 -1.78 -6.92 -8.20
N LEU A 57 -0.47 -6.76 -8.00
CA LEU A 57 0.18 -6.78 -6.69
C LEU A 57 0.62 -5.37 -6.35
N LEU A 58 0.15 -4.82 -5.23
CA LEU A 58 0.54 -3.50 -4.74
C LEU A 58 1.31 -3.70 -3.43
N ALA A 59 2.59 -3.35 -3.38
CA ALA A 59 3.44 -3.58 -2.22
C ALA A 59 3.98 -2.25 -1.68
N TRP A 60 3.85 -2.07 -0.36
CA TRP A 60 4.41 -0.94 0.36
C TRP A 60 5.35 -1.44 1.45
N HIS A 61 6.61 -1.02 1.39
CA HIS A 61 7.59 -1.23 2.46
C HIS A 61 7.81 0.09 3.20
N VAL A 62 7.56 0.11 4.50
CA VAL A 62 7.69 1.31 5.34
C VAL A 62 9.12 1.39 5.85
N ARG A 63 9.87 2.42 5.45
CA ARG A 63 11.22 2.69 5.97
C ARG A 63 11.19 3.42 7.30
N ASP A 64 10.34 4.45 7.40
CA ASP A 64 10.18 5.26 8.61
C ASP A 64 8.77 5.82 8.67
N GLY A 65 8.11 5.63 9.81
CA GLY A 65 6.84 6.27 10.11
C GLY A 65 5.92 5.47 11.02
N SER A 66 4.77 6.06 11.27
CA SER A 66 3.68 5.42 12.03
C SER A 66 2.35 5.60 11.32
N TRP A 67 1.45 4.65 11.53
CA TRP A 67 0.07 4.71 11.08
C TRP A 67 -0.85 4.30 12.23
N ASN A 68 -1.93 5.05 12.46
CA ASN A 68 -2.86 4.81 13.57
C ASN A 68 -2.18 4.58 14.94
N GLY A 69 -1.13 5.35 15.24
CA GLY A 69 -0.38 5.25 16.50
C GLY A 69 0.57 4.04 16.60
N GLN A 70 0.66 3.20 15.56
CA GLN A 70 1.59 2.06 15.51
C GLN A 70 2.82 2.42 14.69
N LYS A 71 4.00 2.14 15.24
CA LYS A 71 5.27 2.28 14.52
C LYS A 71 5.40 1.16 13.50
N LEU A 72 5.67 1.51 12.23
CA LEU A 72 5.66 0.55 11.11
C LEU A 72 7.02 0.39 10.42
N ASP A 73 8.08 1.05 10.89
CA ASP A 73 9.43 0.94 10.33
C ASP A 73 9.85 -0.52 10.10
N GLY A 74 10.37 -0.78 8.89
CA GLY A 74 10.83 -2.09 8.44
C GLY A 74 9.72 -3.08 8.08
N LEU A 75 8.44 -2.71 8.24
CA LEU A 75 7.32 -3.59 7.91
C LEU A 75 6.78 -3.34 6.50
N THR A 76 6.28 -4.41 5.91
CA THR A 76 5.78 -4.48 4.55
C THR A 76 4.35 -5.00 4.54
N VAL A 77 3.55 -4.46 3.63
CA VAL A 77 2.20 -4.94 3.33
C VAL A 77 2.01 -5.00 1.82
N ILE A 78 1.36 -6.07 1.36
CA ILE A 78 1.06 -6.31 -0.04
C ILE A 78 -0.44 -6.52 -0.20
N ALA A 79 -1.07 -5.85 -1.15
CA ALA A 79 -2.42 -6.13 -1.61
C ALA A 79 -2.36 -6.92 -2.92
N ALA A 80 -2.81 -8.17 -2.89
CA ALA A 80 -3.12 -8.93 -4.10
C ALA A 80 -4.55 -8.61 -4.53
N VAL A 81 -4.69 -7.86 -5.62
CA VAL A 81 -5.95 -7.27 -6.09
C VAL A 81 -6.51 -8.04 -7.27
N LYS A 82 -7.83 -8.23 -7.26
CA LYS A 82 -8.65 -8.62 -8.41
C LYS A 82 -9.72 -7.55 -8.63
N ALA A 83 -9.61 -6.82 -9.73
CA ALA A 83 -10.56 -5.84 -10.21
C ALA A 83 -11.67 -6.49 -11.05
N ASN A 84 -12.71 -5.71 -11.36
CA ASN A 84 -13.83 -6.12 -12.21
C ASN A 84 -13.57 -5.89 -13.72
N ALA A 85 -12.57 -5.08 -14.05
CA ALA A 85 -12.16 -4.76 -15.41
C ALA A 85 -10.66 -4.42 -15.45
N THR A 86 -10.11 -4.25 -16.65
CA THR A 86 -8.71 -3.86 -16.89
C THR A 86 -8.39 -2.55 -16.17
N LEU A 87 -7.35 -2.57 -15.32
CA LEU A 87 -6.92 -1.42 -14.54
C LEU A 87 -6.32 -0.33 -15.42
N GLY A 88 -7.01 0.81 -15.50
CA GLY A 88 -6.61 1.96 -16.31
C GLY A 88 -7.36 2.10 -17.63
N ASP A 89 -8.25 1.15 -17.97
CA ASP A 89 -9.17 1.30 -19.09
C ASP A 89 -10.15 2.47 -18.81
N PRO A 90 -10.19 3.52 -19.65
CA PRO A 90 -11.08 4.66 -19.46
C PRO A 90 -12.56 4.34 -19.77
N TYR A 91 -12.86 3.18 -20.37
CA TYR A 91 -14.20 2.80 -20.83
C TYR A 91 -14.89 1.76 -19.94
N ALA A 92 -14.16 1.15 -19.00
CA ALA A 92 -14.70 0.14 -18.09
C ALA A 92 -14.55 0.55 -16.62
N ASP A 93 -15.42 0.04 -15.76
CA ASP A 93 -15.33 0.25 -14.32
C ASP A 93 -14.54 -0.91 -13.66
N PRO A 94 -13.35 -0.66 -13.09
CA PRO A 94 -12.58 -1.69 -12.40
C PRO A 94 -13.20 -2.10 -11.06
N TYR A 95 -14.29 -1.46 -10.63
CA TYR A 95 -14.97 -1.75 -9.37
C TYR A 95 -16.24 -2.61 -9.55
N PRO A 96 -16.63 -3.41 -8.53
CA PRO A 96 -15.96 -3.60 -7.26
C PRO A 96 -14.67 -4.43 -7.40
N ALA A 97 -13.63 -4.00 -6.69
CA ALA A 97 -12.39 -4.76 -6.57
C ALA A 97 -12.35 -5.51 -5.24
N LYS A 98 -11.63 -6.63 -5.22
CA LYS A 98 -11.37 -7.45 -4.04
C LYS A 98 -9.89 -7.61 -3.85
N SER A 99 -9.45 -7.73 -2.59
CA SER A 99 -8.04 -7.91 -2.27
C SER A 99 -7.82 -8.96 -1.19
N VAL A 100 -6.66 -9.61 -1.25
CA VAL A 100 -6.06 -10.35 -0.14
C VAL A 100 -4.84 -9.56 0.31
N MET A 101 -4.77 -9.27 1.61
CA MET A 101 -3.63 -8.57 2.20
C MET A 101 -2.60 -9.59 2.70
N LEU A 102 -1.37 -9.49 2.26
CA LEU A 102 -0.22 -10.17 2.85
C LEU A 102 0.47 -9.16 3.76
N VAL A 103 0.67 -9.52 5.02
CA VAL A 103 1.30 -8.65 6.02
C VAL A 103 2.53 -9.34 6.58
N ASP A 104 3.54 -8.56 6.92
CA ASP A 104 4.75 -9.10 7.55
C ASP A 104 4.42 -9.92 8.79
N GLU A 105 4.90 -11.16 8.85
CA GLU A 105 4.61 -12.06 9.96
C GLU A 105 5.18 -11.57 11.29
N GLN A 106 6.28 -10.82 11.24
CA GLN A 106 6.92 -10.18 12.40
C GLN A 106 6.09 -9.03 12.99
N ALA A 107 5.10 -8.50 12.27
CA ALA A 107 4.23 -7.45 12.77
C ALA A 107 3.37 -7.97 13.94
N THR A 108 3.29 -7.19 15.03
CA THR A 108 2.34 -7.44 16.11
C THR A 108 0.89 -7.32 15.61
N PRO A 109 -0.12 -7.87 16.33
CA PRO A 109 -1.51 -7.74 15.93
C PRO A 109 -1.95 -6.29 15.65
N ALA A 110 -1.55 -5.34 16.51
CA ALA A 110 -1.86 -3.92 16.31
C ALA A 110 -1.16 -3.33 15.07
N GLN A 111 0.10 -3.69 14.82
CA GLN A 111 0.81 -3.28 13.60
C GLN A 111 0.19 -3.87 12.34
N ARG A 112 -0.31 -5.12 12.38
CA ARG A 112 -1.01 -5.74 11.24
C ARG A 112 -2.27 -4.97 10.88
N GLU A 113 -3.08 -4.59 11.87
CA GLU A 113 -4.25 -3.75 11.65
C GLU A 113 -3.88 -2.38 11.06
N ALA A 114 -2.82 -1.76 11.60
CA ALA A 114 -2.31 -0.49 11.07
C ALA A 114 -1.76 -0.60 9.65
N LEU A 115 -1.06 -1.68 9.30
CA LEU A 115 -0.58 -1.97 7.94
C LEU A 115 -1.75 -2.15 6.96
N VAL A 116 -2.78 -2.89 7.35
CA VAL A 116 -3.98 -3.06 6.52
C VAL A 116 -4.67 -1.72 6.33
N ALA A 117 -4.86 -0.94 7.39
CA ALA A 117 -5.47 0.38 7.30
C ALA A 117 -4.65 1.35 6.42
N PHE A 118 -3.32 1.28 6.51
CA PHE A 118 -2.40 2.03 5.67
C PHE A 118 -2.54 1.61 4.20
N ALA A 119 -2.50 0.31 3.89
CA ALA A 119 -2.68 -0.19 2.53
C ALA A 119 -4.06 0.16 1.96
N GLN A 120 -5.11 0.13 2.78
CA GLN A 120 -6.45 0.55 2.37
C GLN A 120 -6.53 2.03 2.02
N HIS A 121 -5.82 2.87 2.78
CA HIS A 121 -5.71 4.29 2.48
C HIS A 121 -4.96 4.52 1.16
N MET A 122 -3.82 3.85 0.97
CA MET A 122 -2.97 4.01 -0.21
C MET A 122 -3.60 3.43 -1.49
N GLY A 123 -4.20 2.25 -1.40
CA GLY A 123 -4.83 1.55 -2.53
C GLY A 123 -6.28 2.01 -2.82
N GLY A 124 -6.87 2.81 -1.94
CA GLY A 124 -8.22 3.35 -2.09
C GLY A 124 -9.27 2.25 -2.34
N LYS A 125 -10.10 2.45 -3.37
CA LYS A 125 -11.19 1.52 -3.72
C LYS A 125 -10.70 0.14 -4.18
N LEU A 126 -9.45 -0.01 -4.63
CA LEU A 126 -8.91 -1.32 -5.02
C LEU A 126 -8.73 -2.25 -3.80
N THR A 127 -8.55 -1.64 -2.63
CA THR A 127 -8.29 -2.30 -1.36
C THR A 127 -9.45 -2.18 -0.37
N SER A 128 -10.58 -1.60 -0.77
CA SER A 128 -11.72 -1.39 0.14
C SER A 128 -12.38 -2.70 0.59
N THR A 129 -12.34 -3.74 -0.24
CA THR A 129 -12.90 -5.06 0.06
C THR A 129 -11.77 -6.07 0.30
N VAL A 130 -11.34 -6.18 1.56
CA VAL A 130 -10.32 -7.16 1.96
C VAL A 130 -11.02 -8.48 2.30
N LEU A 131 -10.74 -9.53 1.54
CA LEU A 131 -11.32 -10.87 1.74
C LEU A 131 -10.57 -11.67 2.81
N ARG A 132 -9.27 -11.41 2.95
CA ARG A 132 -8.40 -12.14 3.86
C ARG A 132 -7.14 -11.32 4.16
N VAL A 133 -6.62 -11.48 5.37
CA VAL A 133 -5.29 -11.01 5.77
C VAL A 133 -4.45 -12.25 6.10
N ILE A 134 -3.27 -12.38 5.50
CA ILE A 134 -2.38 -13.51 5.66
C ILE A 134 -1.02 -13.00 6.15
N PRO A 135 -0.62 -13.33 7.40
CA PRO A 135 0.74 -13.12 7.84
C PRO A 135 1.70 -14.04 7.08
N THR A 136 2.80 -13.50 6.56
CA THR A 136 3.85 -14.29 5.88
C THR A 136 5.20 -13.58 5.97
N THR A 137 6.30 -14.30 5.75
CA THR A 137 7.62 -13.69 5.57
C THR A 137 7.62 -12.86 4.30
N ILE A 138 7.92 -11.56 4.40
CA ILE A 138 8.04 -10.67 3.25
C ILE A 138 9.45 -10.13 3.15
N GLU A 139 10.05 -10.30 1.99
CA GLU A 139 11.32 -9.70 1.61
C GLU A 139 11.08 -8.79 0.43
N MET A 140 11.38 -7.50 0.58
CA MET A 140 11.25 -6.51 -0.49
C MET A 140 12.53 -5.69 -0.56
N ASN A 141 13.09 -5.58 -1.76
CA ASN A 141 14.23 -4.73 -2.03
C ASN A 141 14.01 -3.96 -3.31
N VAL A 142 14.12 -2.63 -3.25
CA VAL A 142 14.08 -1.76 -4.41
C VAL A 142 15.45 -1.12 -4.52
N LEU A 143 16.19 -1.46 -5.58
CA LEU A 143 17.52 -0.90 -5.81
C LEU A 143 17.35 0.53 -6.34
N ARG A 144 18.01 1.47 -5.66
CA ARG A 144 17.84 2.93 -5.87
C ARG A 144 19.07 3.60 -6.44
N ASP A 145 20.15 2.86 -6.65
CA ASP A 145 21.38 3.44 -7.16
C ASP A 145 21.29 3.70 -8.67
N HIS A 146 22.24 4.49 -9.18
CA HIS A 146 22.25 4.87 -10.59
C HIS A 146 22.54 3.72 -11.56
N ALA A 147 23.10 2.61 -11.07
CA ALA A 147 23.48 1.47 -11.90
C ALA A 147 22.32 0.48 -12.08
N HIS A 148 21.43 0.38 -11.09
CA HIS A 148 20.36 -0.63 -11.02
C HIS A 148 18.96 -0.01 -11.09
N HIS A 149 18.81 1.10 -11.83
CA HIS A 149 17.50 1.73 -12.05
C HIS A 149 16.50 0.71 -12.63
N GLY A 150 15.38 0.52 -11.94
CA GLY A 150 14.34 -0.41 -12.37
C GLY A 150 14.49 -1.84 -11.84
N GLU A 151 15.48 -2.12 -10.99
CA GLU A 151 15.64 -3.41 -10.35
C GLU A 151 14.98 -3.44 -8.96
N ALA A 152 14.10 -4.42 -8.77
CA ALA A 152 13.42 -4.67 -7.53
C ALA A 152 13.09 -6.16 -7.38
N THR A 153 13.12 -6.64 -6.15
CA THR A 153 12.65 -7.97 -5.77
C THR A 153 11.61 -7.86 -4.68
N LEU A 154 10.63 -8.74 -4.75
CA LEU A 154 9.62 -8.96 -3.72
C LEU A 154 9.35 -10.45 -3.63
N ARG A 155 9.38 -11.00 -2.42
CA ARG A 155 8.93 -12.36 -2.13
C ARG A 155 8.05 -12.33 -0.89
N ALA A 156 6.87 -12.93 -0.98
CA ALA A 156 5.95 -13.09 0.15
C ALA A 156 5.71 -14.58 0.37
N GLY A 157 6.58 -15.21 1.16
CA GLY A 157 6.63 -16.66 1.34
C GLY A 157 6.59 -17.41 0.01
N THR A 158 5.61 -18.30 -0.14
CA THR A 158 5.32 -19.03 -1.40
C THR A 158 4.13 -18.46 -2.17
N LEU A 159 3.57 -17.34 -1.73
CA LEU A 159 2.29 -16.80 -2.23
C LEU A 159 2.46 -15.84 -3.40
N ALA A 160 3.53 -15.04 -3.40
CA ALA A 160 3.78 -14.04 -4.43
C ALA A 160 5.27 -13.76 -4.60
N GLU A 161 5.66 -13.44 -5.84
CA GLU A 161 7.00 -13.01 -6.20
C GLU A 161 6.91 -11.93 -7.28
N ILE A 162 7.71 -10.88 -7.15
CA ILE A 162 7.99 -9.91 -8.21
C ILE A 162 9.51 -9.84 -8.35
N GLN A 163 9.98 -9.92 -9.58
CA GLN A 163 11.36 -9.64 -9.91
C GLN A 163 11.38 -8.76 -11.15
N THR A 164 12.06 -7.62 -11.06
CA THR A 164 12.29 -6.74 -12.20
C THR A 164 13.77 -6.69 -12.53
N ARG A 165 14.07 -6.21 -13.73
CA ARG A 165 15.44 -5.91 -14.18
C ARG A 165 15.45 -4.54 -14.82
N ALA A 166 16.62 -3.92 -14.88
CA ALA A 166 16.81 -2.73 -15.71
C ALA A 166 16.46 -3.02 -17.18
N LEU A 167 15.90 -2.01 -17.85
CA LEU A 167 15.78 -2.02 -19.29
C LEU A 167 17.18 -1.92 -19.92
N ASN A 168 17.38 -2.62 -21.02
CA ASN A 168 18.62 -2.61 -21.79
C ASN A 168 18.32 -2.40 -23.29
N GLU A 169 19.39 -2.32 -24.08
CA GLU A 169 19.29 -2.06 -25.52
C GLU A 169 18.49 -3.10 -26.30
N GLY A 170 18.33 -4.32 -25.78
CA GLY A 170 17.52 -5.38 -26.39
C GLY A 170 16.03 -5.29 -26.09
N ASP A 171 15.60 -4.38 -25.20
CA ASP A 171 14.20 -4.15 -24.87
C ASP A 171 13.52 -3.27 -25.92
N HIS A 172 13.31 -3.85 -27.10
CA HIS A 172 12.54 -3.22 -28.17
C HIS A 172 11.07 -3.55 -28.01
N THR A 173 10.27 -2.54 -27.69
CA THR A 173 8.81 -2.63 -27.66
C THR A 173 8.25 -1.89 -28.88
N CYS A 174 7.67 -2.65 -29.81
CA CYS A 174 7.20 -2.25 -31.14
C CYS A 174 8.28 -1.73 -32.11
#